data_AF-A0A5D3GIW2-F1
#
_entry.id   AF-A0A5D3GIW2-F1
#
_cell.length_a   1.000
_cell.length_b   1.000
_cell.length_c   1.000
_cell.angle_alpha   90.00
_cell.angle_beta   90.00
_cell.angle_gamma   90.00
#
_symmetry.space_group_name_H-M   'P 1'
#
loop_
_entity.id
_entity.type
_entity.pdbx_description
1 polymer ?
#
loop_
_entity_poly.entity_id
_entity_poly.type
_entity_poly.pdbx_seq_one_letter_code
_entity_poly.pdbx_strand_id
1 'polypeptide(L)'
;MSKYKLDNRTLTLLKAQVNLTETFNHLLRAEVQRNALAFRLKVERRKVDTHFTVELGSERHTLTLTNSKKMHLKLADFIEEIVNGPTSPGDSTLPHADRRYGVFEIEHKQRVFVLVQTGGALSLDMGFEQPINLAIHRNKTRTGITTIMSIGVRKPRTKCFTVCGTDAEIYSMVAESITHLADTATPAAHAA
;
A
#
# COMPACT_ATOMS: atom_id res chain seq x y z
N MET A 1 4.88 -12.67 17.91
CA MET A 1 4.00 -13.58 17.15
C MET A 1 3.80 -12.98 15.77
N SER A 2 3.80 -13.78 14.70
CA SER A 2 3.56 -13.27 13.35
C SER A 2 2.07 -12.95 13.16
N LYS A 3 1.75 -11.71 12.81
CA LYS A 3 0.38 -11.29 12.53
C LYS A 3 -0.04 -11.74 11.12
N TYR A 4 -1.30 -12.12 10.99
CA TYR A 4 -1.93 -12.34 9.70
C TYR A 4 -2.28 -10.98 9.09
N LYS A 5 -1.94 -10.78 7.82
CA LYS A 5 -2.36 -9.61 7.05
C LYS A 5 -3.03 -10.04 5.75
N LEU A 6 -3.98 -9.23 5.32
CA LEU A 6 -4.58 -9.39 4.00
C LEU A 6 -3.60 -8.91 2.93
N ASP A 7 -3.36 -9.76 1.94
CA ASP A 7 -2.53 -9.36 0.79
C ASP A 7 -3.30 -8.39 -0.13
N ASN A 8 -2.56 -7.62 -0.93
CA ASN A 8 -3.16 -6.66 -1.87
C ASN A 8 -4.14 -7.31 -2.84
N ARG A 9 -3.93 -8.60 -3.18
CA ARG A 9 -4.86 -9.37 -4.01
C ARG A 9 -6.20 -9.55 -3.31
N THR A 10 -6.19 -10.00 -2.06
CA THR A 10 -7.42 -10.20 -1.27
C THR A 10 -8.12 -8.88 -1.03
N LEU A 11 -7.40 -7.80 -0.70
CA LEU A 11 -8.00 -6.46 -0.59
C LEU A 11 -8.70 -6.02 -1.89
N THR A 12 -8.12 -6.36 -3.05
CA THR A 12 -8.72 -6.07 -4.37
C THR A 12 -9.97 -6.90 -4.61
N LEU A 13 -9.96 -8.18 -4.22
CA LEU A 13 -11.14 -9.05 -4.29
C LEU A 13 -12.26 -8.51 -3.39
N LEU A 14 -11.94 -8.11 -2.15
CA LEU A 14 -12.90 -7.50 -1.24
C LEU A 14 -13.56 -6.28 -1.86
N LYS A 15 -12.81 -5.39 -2.54
CA LYS A 15 -13.36 -4.21 -3.24
C LYS A 15 -14.45 -4.59 -4.25
N ALA A 16 -14.31 -5.71 -4.94
CA ALA A 16 -15.34 -6.21 -5.86
C ALA A 16 -16.49 -6.90 -5.11
N GLN A 17 -16.16 -7.78 -4.16
CA GLN A 17 -17.10 -8.65 -3.45
C GLN A 17 -18.07 -7.90 -2.54
N VAL A 18 -17.67 -6.77 -1.97
CA VAL A 18 -18.58 -5.91 -1.20
C VAL A 18 -19.76 -5.36 -2.03
N ASN A 19 -19.69 -5.47 -3.37
CA ASN A 19 -20.76 -5.09 -4.28
C ASN A 19 -21.67 -6.24 -4.71
N LEU A 20 -21.43 -7.45 -4.20
CA LEU A 20 -22.17 -8.66 -4.53
C LEU A 20 -22.94 -9.19 -3.32
N THR A 21 -23.91 -10.07 -3.56
CA THR A 21 -24.60 -10.83 -2.51
C THR A 21 -24.30 -12.31 -2.72
N GLU A 22 -23.25 -12.81 -2.07
CA GLU A 22 -22.78 -14.19 -2.22
C GLU A 22 -21.88 -14.60 -1.06
N THR A 23 -21.42 -15.84 -1.08
CA THR A 23 -20.43 -16.38 -0.14
C THR A 23 -19.09 -16.62 -0.84
N PHE A 24 -18.01 -16.10 -0.28
CA PHE A 24 -16.66 -16.18 -0.80
C PHE A 24 -15.73 -16.91 0.16
N ASN A 25 -14.77 -17.66 -0.37
CA ASN A 25 -13.76 -18.35 0.42
C ASN A 25 -12.41 -17.66 0.24
N HIS A 26 -11.72 -17.43 1.35
CA HIS A 26 -10.46 -16.70 1.39
C HIS A 26 -9.41 -17.41 2.24
N LEU A 27 -8.15 -17.05 2.01
CA LEU A 27 -7.00 -17.53 2.75
C LEU A 27 -6.15 -16.32 3.18
N LEU A 28 -6.03 -16.10 4.49
CA LEU A 28 -5.06 -15.18 5.08
C LEU A 28 -3.71 -15.88 5.22
N ARG A 29 -2.62 -15.14 5.07
CA ARG A 29 -1.27 -15.67 5.27
C ARG A 29 -0.54 -14.82 6.31
N ALA A 30 0.24 -15.48 7.17
CA ALA A 30 1.19 -14.77 8.03
C ALA A 30 2.45 -14.44 7.23
N GLU A 31 3.04 -13.25 7.44
CA GLU A 31 4.24 -12.81 6.70
C GLU A 31 5.47 -13.68 6.99
N VAL A 32 5.59 -14.19 8.22
CA VAL A 32 6.80 -14.89 8.70
C VAL A 32 6.63 -16.42 8.72
N GLN A 33 5.40 -16.92 8.84
CA GLN A 33 5.12 -18.36 8.90
C GLN A 33 4.33 -18.78 7.66
N ARG A 34 4.63 -19.96 7.10
CA ARG A 34 3.83 -20.58 6.02
C ARG A 34 2.43 -21.05 6.48
N ASN A 35 1.92 -20.46 7.55
CA ASN A 35 0.59 -20.73 8.08
C ASN A 35 -0.41 -19.90 7.29
N ALA A 36 -1.39 -20.60 6.72
CA ALA A 36 -2.53 -19.99 6.05
C ALA A 36 -3.79 -20.26 6.88
N LEU A 37 -4.62 -19.23 7.04
CA LEU A 37 -5.87 -19.31 7.77
C LEU A 37 -7.02 -19.12 6.78
N ALA A 38 -7.87 -20.14 6.66
CA ALA A 38 -9.04 -20.09 5.80
C ALA A 38 -10.21 -19.40 6.50
N PHE A 39 -10.94 -18.56 5.77
CA PHE A 39 -12.17 -17.97 6.25
C PHE A 39 -13.21 -17.88 5.14
N ARG A 40 -14.48 -17.90 5.53
CA ARG A 40 -15.60 -17.74 4.62
C ARG A 40 -16.28 -16.40 4.89
N LEU A 41 -16.43 -15.60 3.84
CA LEU A 41 -17.07 -14.29 3.88
C LEU A 41 -18.44 -14.39 3.20
N LYS A 42 -19.51 -14.23 3.96
CA LYS A 42 -20.85 -14.05 3.40
C LYS A 42 -21.16 -12.56 3.31
N VAL A 43 -21.60 -12.12 2.15
CA VAL A 43 -21.97 -10.74 1.87
C VAL A 43 -23.45 -10.69 1.54
N GLU A 44 -24.20 -9.88 2.29
CA GLU A 44 -25.61 -9.60 2.04
C GLU A 44 -25.76 -8.11 1.80
N ARG A 45 -25.72 -7.70 0.53
CA ARG A 45 -25.84 -6.29 0.15
C ARG A 45 -27.29 -5.85 0.16
N ARG A 46 -27.55 -4.76 0.88
CA ARG A 46 -28.84 -4.07 0.91
C ARG A 46 -28.70 -2.68 0.27
N LYS A 47 -29.81 -1.96 0.17
CA LYS A 47 -29.86 -0.66 -0.52
C LYS A 47 -29.00 0.42 0.19
N VAL A 48 -28.97 0.41 1.53
CA VAL A 48 -28.32 1.46 2.34
C VAL A 48 -27.05 0.93 3.01
N ASP A 49 -27.08 -0.32 3.45
CA ASP A 49 -25.99 -0.99 4.15
C ASP A 49 -25.68 -2.36 3.54
N THR A 50 -24.59 -2.96 3.97
CA THR A 50 -24.22 -4.33 3.65
C THR A 50 -23.92 -5.06 4.94
N HIS A 51 -24.51 -6.25 5.09
CA HIS A 51 -24.26 -7.14 6.21
C HIS A 51 -23.21 -8.18 5.82
N PHE A 52 -22.18 -8.29 6.65
CA PHE A 52 -21.07 -9.22 6.47
C PHE A 52 -21.10 -10.25 7.58
N THR A 53 -20.94 -11.52 7.22
CA THR A 53 -20.63 -12.59 8.17
C THR A 53 -19.28 -13.19 7.80
N VAL A 54 -18.34 -13.18 8.74
CA VAL A 54 -17.04 -13.82 8.62
C VAL A 54 -17.01 -15.08 9.47
N GLU A 55 -16.76 -16.22 8.86
CA GLU A 55 -16.70 -17.52 9.52
C GLU A 55 -15.26 -18.04 9.52
N LEU A 56 -14.74 -18.30 10.71
CA LEU A 56 -13.37 -18.73 11.01
C LEU A 56 -13.44 -20.06 11.78
N GLY A 57 -13.38 -21.19 11.08
CA GLY A 57 -13.60 -22.49 11.71
C GLY A 57 -15.00 -22.59 12.33
N SER A 58 -15.07 -22.72 13.66
CA SER A 58 -16.33 -22.74 14.42
C SER A 58 -16.83 -21.36 14.85
N GLU A 59 -16.04 -20.32 14.67
CA GLU A 59 -16.41 -18.96 15.06
C GLU A 59 -17.14 -18.23 13.93
N ARG A 60 -18.11 -17.41 14.33
CA ARG A 60 -18.89 -16.58 13.41
C ARG A 60 -18.95 -15.15 13.95
N HIS A 61 -18.42 -14.23 13.16
CA HIS A 61 -18.36 -12.81 13.45
C HIS A 61 -19.20 -12.05 12.44
N THR A 62 -19.89 -10.99 12.86
CA THR A 62 -20.76 -10.20 11.98
C THR A 62 -20.42 -8.72 12.05
N LEU A 63 -20.59 -8.03 10.91
CA LEU A 63 -20.35 -6.60 10.78
C LEU A 63 -21.37 -6.02 9.81
N THR A 64 -21.99 -4.91 10.17
CA THR A 64 -22.86 -4.15 9.26
C THR A 64 -22.21 -2.81 8.97
N LEU A 65 -22.02 -2.47 7.70
CA LEU A 65 -21.45 -1.20 7.27
C LEU A 65 -22.38 -0.49 6.30
N THR A 66 -22.44 0.84 6.40
CA THR A 66 -23.08 1.68 5.38
C THR A 66 -22.30 1.58 4.06
N ASN A 67 -23.04 1.49 2.94
CA ASN A 67 -22.46 1.39 1.61
C ASN A 67 -21.59 2.63 1.32
N SER A 68 -20.28 2.44 1.22
CA SER A 68 -19.32 3.52 0.97
C SER A 68 -18.15 3.02 0.13
N LYS A 69 -17.44 3.95 -0.54
CA LYS A 69 -16.29 3.61 -1.41
C LYS A 69 -15.15 2.91 -0.69
N LYS A 70 -15.02 3.07 0.64
CA LYS A 70 -13.97 2.47 1.48
C LYS A 70 -14.49 1.32 2.35
N MET A 71 -15.70 0.83 2.12
CA MET A 71 -16.32 -0.22 2.92
C MET A 71 -15.47 -1.50 2.96
N HIS A 72 -14.86 -1.87 1.84
CA HIS A 72 -13.96 -3.02 1.75
C HIS A 72 -12.70 -2.88 2.60
N LEU A 73 -12.21 -1.65 2.81
CA LEU A 73 -11.06 -1.39 3.68
C LEU A 73 -11.43 -1.53 5.16
N LYS A 74 -12.61 -1.03 5.55
CA LYS A 74 -13.12 -1.23 6.91
C LYS A 74 -13.41 -2.70 7.22
N LEU A 75 -13.92 -3.44 6.23
CA LEU A 75 -14.09 -4.88 6.35
C LEU A 75 -12.75 -5.60 6.49
N ALA A 76 -11.71 -5.15 5.77
CA ALA A 76 -10.36 -5.70 5.90
C ALA A 76 -9.79 -5.48 7.31
N ASP A 77 -9.94 -4.26 7.86
CA ASP A 77 -9.56 -3.94 9.25
C ASP A 77 -10.25 -4.88 10.24
N PHE A 78 -11.57 -5.07 10.09
CA PHE A 78 -12.33 -6.00 10.94
C PHE A 78 -11.86 -7.45 10.83
N ILE A 79 -11.57 -7.95 9.63
CA ILE A 79 -11.06 -9.32 9.42
C ILE A 79 -9.68 -9.50 10.07
N GLU A 80 -8.80 -8.50 9.96
CA GLU A 80 -7.48 -8.55 10.60
C GLU A 80 -7.60 -8.47 12.14
N GLU A 81 -8.55 -7.70 12.66
CA GLU A 81 -8.82 -7.60 14.11
C GLU A 81 -9.32 -8.92 14.71
N ILE A 82 -10.33 -9.56 14.09
CA ILE A 82 -10.86 -10.84 14.62
C ILE A 82 -9.82 -11.97 14.55
N VAL A 83 -8.90 -11.94 13.58
CA VAL A 83 -7.88 -13.00 13.39
C VAL A 83 -6.67 -12.79 14.30
N ASN A 84 -6.24 -11.55 14.52
CA ASN A 84 -5.07 -11.24 15.33
C ASN A 84 -5.41 -10.93 16.80
N GLY A 85 -6.69 -10.75 17.12
CA GLY A 85 -7.15 -10.25 18.41
C GLY A 85 -6.95 -8.74 18.56
N PRO A 86 -7.37 -8.17 19.71
CA PRO A 86 -7.27 -6.74 19.96
C PRO A 86 -5.82 -6.24 19.89
N THR A 87 -5.60 -5.18 19.12
CA THR A 87 -4.30 -4.56 18.91
C THR A 87 -3.72 -4.07 20.25
N SER A 88 -2.53 -4.56 20.63
CA SER A 88 -1.83 -4.06 21.80
C SER A 88 -1.40 -2.59 21.61
N PRO A 89 -1.38 -1.75 22.67
CA PRO A 89 -1.16 -0.30 22.59
C PRO A 89 0.26 0.15 22.17
N GLY A 90 1.02 -0.67 21.45
CA GLY A 90 2.31 -0.32 20.82
C GLY A 90 2.40 -0.67 19.33
N ASP A 91 1.38 -1.32 18.77
CA ASP A 91 1.33 -1.67 17.34
C ASP A 91 0.65 -0.56 16.55
N SER A 92 1.41 0.45 16.13
CA SER A 92 0.93 1.59 15.36
C SER A 92 0.70 1.25 13.88
N THR A 93 -0.15 0.25 13.60
CA THR A 93 -0.61 -0.01 12.23
C THR A 93 -1.85 0.83 11.96
N LEU A 94 -1.72 1.83 11.09
CA LEU A 94 -2.87 2.63 10.64
C LEU A 94 -3.93 1.71 10.01
N PRO A 95 -5.23 1.92 10.31
CA PRO A 95 -6.33 1.22 9.65
C PRO A 95 -6.23 1.38 8.13
N HIS A 96 -6.56 0.32 7.39
CA HIS A 96 -6.57 0.33 5.92
C HIS A 96 -7.37 1.52 5.37
N ALA A 97 -8.52 1.85 5.97
CA ALA A 97 -9.33 2.98 5.51
C ALA A 97 -8.61 4.35 5.57
N ASP A 98 -7.66 4.51 6.49
CA ASP A 98 -6.96 5.75 6.78
C ASP A 98 -5.57 5.83 6.14
N ARG A 99 -5.05 4.70 5.62
CA ARG A 99 -3.76 4.67 4.91
C ARG A 99 -3.79 5.56 3.68
N ARG A 100 -2.80 6.44 3.58
CA ARG A 100 -2.53 7.27 2.41
C ARG A 100 -1.23 6.81 1.77
N TYR A 101 -1.32 6.38 0.52
CA TYR A 101 -0.16 5.95 -0.26
C TYR A 101 0.26 7.04 -1.23
N GLY A 102 1.57 7.13 -1.48
CA GLY A 102 2.12 7.96 -2.56
C GLY A 102 2.07 9.47 -2.30
N VAL A 103 1.83 9.91 -1.06
CA VAL A 103 1.78 11.34 -0.74
C VAL A 103 3.19 11.94 -0.84
N PHE A 104 3.43 12.73 -1.88
CA PHE A 104 4.70 13.42 -2.09
C PHE A 104 4.71 14.80 -1.41
N GLU A 105 4.87 14.76 -0.08
CA GLU A 105 4.85 15.92 0.80
C GLU A 105 5.98 16.93 0.54
N ILE A 106 5.82 18.13 1.10
CA ILE A 106 6.78 19.24 0.95
C ILE A 106 8.18 18.83 1.44
N GLU A 107 8.26 18.12 2.57
CA GLU A 107 9.54 17.63 3.11
C GLU A 107 10.22 16.64 2.15
N HIS A 108 9.45 15.73 1.55
CA HIS A 108 9.96 14.80 0.53
C HIS A 108 10.50 15.56 -0.69
N LYS A 109 9.74 16.54 -1.19
CA LYS A 109 10.13 17.38 -2.32
C LYS A 109 11.44 18.11 -2.06
N GLN A 110 11.59 18.72 -0.88
CA GLN A 110 12.80 19.44 -0.51
C GLN A 110 14.02 18.51 -0.41
N ARG A 111 13.86 17.32 0.21
CA ARG A 111 14.94 16.31 0.31
C ARG A 111 15.36 15.80 -1.07
N VAL A 112 14.41 15.57 -1.98
CA VAL A 112 14.70 15.15 -3.35
C VAL A 112 15.41 16.25 -4.14
N PHE A 113 15.03 17.52 -3.96
CA PHE A 113 15.70 18.64 -4.60
C PHE A 113 17.18 18.72 -4.17
N VAL A 114 17.46 18.63 -2.85
CA VAL A 114 18.83 18.58 -2.34
C VAL A 114 19.60 17.40 -2.94
N LEU A 115 18.98 16.22 -3.01
CA LEU A 115 19.60 15.02 -3.59
C LEU A 115 19.95 15.20 -5.07
N VAL A 116 19.10 15.88 -5.85
CA VAL A 116 19.41 16.21 -7.25
C VAL A 116 20.67 17.08 -7.32
N GLN A 117 20.80 18.06 -6.42
CA GLN A 117 21.95 18.98 -6.37
C GLN A 117 23.25 18.28 -5.96
N THR A 118 23.20 17.41 -4.96
CA THR A 118 24.42 16.83 -4.36
C THR A 118 24.76 15.44 -4.86
N GLY A 119 23.78 14.71 -5.42
CA GLY A 119 23.85 13.26 -5.56
C GLY A 119 23.80 12.54 -4.21
N GLY A 120 23.79 11.20 -4.25
CA GLY A 120 23.75 10.34 -3.07
C GLY A 120 22.58 9.35 -3.10
N ALA A 121 22.07 8.99 -1.93
CA ALA A 121 20.91 8.11 -1.79
C ALA A 121 19.93 8.63 -0.73
N LEU A 122 18.66 8.25 -0.89
CA LEU A 122 17.54 8.68 -0.08
C LEU A 122 16.47 7.59 -0.03
N SER A 123 15.90 7.36 1.15
CA SER A 123 14.69 6.54 1.31
C SER A 123 13.51 7.46 1.63
N LEU A 124 12.45 7.34 0.85
CA LEU A 124 11.20 8.10 0.98
C LEU A 124 10.12 7.18 1.55
N ASP A 125 9.64 7.49 2.75
CA ASP A 125 8.46 6.86 3.32
C ASP A 125 7.21 7.59 2.78
N MET A 126 6.48 6.92 1.90
CA MET A 126 5.27 7.47 1.27
C MET A 126 4.03 6.66 1.68
N GLY A 127 4.04 6.08 2.88
CA GLY A 127 2.94 5.30 3.45
C GLY A 127 2.83 3.86 2.92
N PHE A 128 3.78 3.43 2.10
CA PHE A 128 3.89 2.04 1.64
C PHE A 128 4.52 1.15 2.72
N GLU A 129 4.32 -0.16 2.61
CA GLU A 129 5.00 -1.14 3.47
C GLU A 129 6.53 -1.09 3.33
N GLN A 130 7.02 -0.71 2.15
CA GLN A 130 8.43 -0.55 1.85
C GLN A 130 8.67 0.85 1.29
N PRO A 131 9.74 1.55 1.70
CA PRO A 131 10.01 2.89 1.20
C PRO A 131 10.39 2.86 -0.29
N ILE A 132 10.23 4.01 -0.94
CA ILE A 132 10.87 4.23 -2.24
C ILE A 132 12.33 4.59 -1.99
N ASN A 133 13.24 3.73 -2.43
CA ASN A 133 14.68 3.97 -2.36
C ASN A 133 15.13 4.64 -3.65
N LEU A 134 15.83 5.77 -3.53
CA LEU A 134 16.31 6.63 -4.60
C LEU A 134 17.82 6.79 -4.49
N ALA A 135 18.54 6.59 -5.58
CA ALA A 135 19.96 6.85 -5.70
C ALA A 135 20.23 7.72 -6.93
N ILE A 136 21.01 8.78 -6.76
CA ILE A 136 21.35 9.74 -7.79
C ILE A 136 22.87 9.87 -7.86
N HIS A 137 23.43 9.53 -9.02
CA HIS A 137 24.81 9.85 -9.36
C HIS A 137 24.84 11.13 -10.19
N ARG A 138 25.51 12.17 -9.69
CA ARG A 138 25.68 13.43 -10.42
C ARG A 138 26.98 13.41 -11.22
N ASN A 139 26.87 13.68 -12.52
CA ASN A 139 28.03 13.75 -13.39
C ASN A 139 28.82 15.05 -13.12
N LYS A 140 30.15 14.96 -13.02
CA LYS A 140 31.03 16.12 -12.79
C LYS A 140 31.41 16.86 -14.07
N THR A 141 31.40 16.19 -15.23
CA THR A 141 31.86 16.78 -16.49
C THR A 141 30.73 17.39 -17.32
N ARG A 142 29.47 17.06 -17.01
CA ARG A 142 28.27 17.60 -17.66
C ARG A 142 27.17 17.77 -16.61
N THR A 143 26.36 18.81 -16.75
CA THR A 143 25.20 19.04 -15.89
C THR A 143 24.11 18.00 -16.19
N GLY A 144 24.17 16.89 -15.45
CA GLY A 144 23.25 15.79 -15.59
C GLY A 144 23.41 14.77 -14.47
N ILE A 145 22.40 13.92 -14.33
CA ILE A 145 22.36 12.87 -13.33
C ILE A 145 21.97 11.54 -13.93
N THR A 146 22.42 10.46 -13.29
CA THR A 146 21.88 9.12 -13.47
C THR A 146 21.12 8.74 -12.20
N THR A 147 19.84 8.41 -12.35
CA THR A 147 18.93 8.09 -11.25
C THR A 147 18.53 6.64 -11.30
N ILE A 148 18.53 5.97 -10.15
CA ILE A 148 17.94 4.65 -9.95
C ILE A 148 16.96 4.76 -8.78
N MET A 149 15.74 4.29 -8.95
CA MET A 149 14.74 4.22 -7.89
C MET A 149 14.03 2.88 -7.86
N SER A 150 13.65 2.43 -6.67
CA SER A 150 13.04 1.11 -6.46
C SER A 150 12.08 1.09 -5.27
N ILE A 151 11.09 0.19 -5.35
CA ILE A 151 10.19 -0.13 -4.24
C ILE A 151 9.83 -1.62 -4.26
N GLY A 152 9.84 -2.25 -3.07
CA GLY A 152 9.56 -3.67 -2.86
C GLY A 152 10.81 -4.53 -2.72
N VAL A 153 10.63 -5.78 -2.25
CA VAL A 153 11.73 -6.72 -1.98
C VAL A 153 11.81 -7.85 -3.01
N ARG A 154 10.68 -8.51 -3.31
CA ARG A 154 10.61 -9.57 -4.33
C ARG A 154 10.10 -8.98 -5.64
N LYS A 155 10.96 -8.97 -6.67
CA LYS A 155 10.69 -8.32 -7.98
C LYS A 155 10.30 -6.85 -7.80
N PRO A 156 11.24 -6.01 -7.30
CA PRO A 156 10.96 -4.60 -7.06
C PRO A 156 10.51 -3.91 -8.35
N ARG A 157 9.62 -2.94 -8.19
CA ARG A 157 9.31 -1.99 -9.27
C ARG A 157 10.46 -1.00 -9.31
N THR A 158 11.09 -0.83 -10.45
CA THR A 158 12.29 0.01 -10.59
C THR A 158 12.17 0.98 -11.75
N LYS A 159 12.80 2.15 -11.63
CA LYS A 159 13.09 3.04 -12.75
C LYS A 159 14.56 3.42 -12.74
N CYS A 160 15.16 3.48 -13.92
CA CYS A 160 16.54 3.92 -14.13
C CYS A 160 16.58 4.82 -15.36
N PHE A 161 17.18 6.00 -15.24
CA PHE A 161 17.32 6.93 -16.36
C PHE A 161 18.48 7.90 -16.13
N THR A 162 18.94 8.52 -17.22
CA THR A 162 19.91 9.62 -17.18
C THR A 162 19.29 10.84 -17.85
N VAL A 163 19.43 12.01 -17.23
CA VAL A 163 18.90 13.28 -17.75
C VAL A 163 19.94 14.37 -17.58
N CYS A 164 20.01 15.26 -18.56
CA CYS A 164 20.84 16.46 -18.54
C CYS A 164 19.93 17.69 -18.54
N GLY A 165 20.39 18.77 -17.93
CA GLY A 165 19.61 20.01 -17.83
C GLY A 165 19.97 20.80 -16.58
N THR A 166 19.19 21.83 -16.29
CA THR A 166 19.26 22.56 -15.03
C THR A 166 18.77 21.71 -13.86
N ASP A 167 19.16 22.04 -12.64
CA ASP A 167 18.70 21.33 -11.44
C ASP A 167 17.16 21.30 -11.34
N ALA A 168 16.47 22.36 -11.78
CA ALA A 168 15.01 22.44 -11.78
C ALA A 168 14.34 21.48 -12.77
N GLU A 169 14.85 21.39 -14.00
CA GLU A 169 14.36 20.47 -15.02
C GLU A 169 14.59 19.01 -14.61
N ILE A 170 15.80 18.73 -14.10
CA ILE A 170 16.17 17.42 -13.58
C ILE A 170 15.27 17.04 -12.40
N TYR A 171 15.06 17.96 -11.46
CA TYR A 171 14.15 17.74 -10.33
C TYR A 171 12.73 17.43 -10.78
N SER A 172 12.19 18.16 -11.76
CA SER A 172 10.84 17.91 -12.29
C SER A 172 10.70 16.48 -12.81
N MET A 173 11.68 16.02 -13.59
CA MET A 173 11.72 14.65 -14.13
C MET A 173 11.83 13.58 -13.03
N VAL A 174 12.63 13.84 -12.00
CA VAL A 174 12.77 12.93 -10.85
C VAL A 174 11.47 12.89 -10.04
N ALA A 175 10.86 14.04 -9.75
CA ALA A 175 9.59 14.16 -9.04
C ALA A 175 8.46 13.41 -9.75
N GLU A 176 8.30 13.62 -11.06
CA GLU A 176 7.32 12.90 -11.87
C GLU A 176 7.59 11.39 -11.87
N SER A 177 8.85 10.99 -11.97
CA SER A 177 9.24 9.58 -11.94
C SER A 177 8.90 8.90 -10.60
N ILE A 178 9.10 9.61 -9.48
CA ILE A 178 8.71 9.17 -8.13
C ILE A 178 7.20 9.00 -8.05
N THR A 179 6.42 10.00 -8.48
CA THR A 179 4.95 9.93 -8.48
C THR A 179 4.46 8.73 -9.27
N HIS A 180 4.94 8.55 -10.50
CA HIS A 180 4.54 7.40 -11.31
C HIS A 180 4.97 6.07 -10.69
N LEU A 181 6.15 6.00 -10.05
CA LEU A 181 6.55 4.78 -9.34
C LEU A 181 5.62 4.50 -8.15
N ALA A 182 5.24 5.54 -7.39
CA ALA A 182 4.29 5.46 -6.29
C ALA A 182 2.90 5.02 -6.76
N ASP A 183 2.38 5.59 -7.85
CA ASP A 183 1.10 5.19 -8.44
C ASP A 183 1.12 3.71 -8.84
N THR A 184 2.21 3.28 -9.47
CA THR A 184 2.40 1.89 -9.88
C THR A 184 2.52 0.94 -8.68
N ALA A 185 3.04 1.42 -7.55
CA ALA A 185 3.17 0.67 -6.30
C ALA A 185 1.90 0.72 -5.43
N THR A 186 0.97 1.64 -5.70
CA THR A 186 -0.27 1.78 -4.94
C THR A 186 -1.13 0.52 -5.07
N PRO A 187 -1.53 -0.11 -3.95
CA PRO A 187 -2.41 -1.27 -4.01
C PRO A 187 -3.71 -0.95 -4.73
N ALA A 188 -4.13 -1.81 -5.66
CA ALA A 188 -5.35 -1.60 -6.48
C ALA A 188 -6.62 -1.42 -5.63
N ALA A 189 -6.66 -2.00 -4.44
CA ALA A 189 -7.74 -1.80 -3.47
C ALA A 189 -7.86 -0.34 -2.98
N HIS A 190 -6.76 0.41 -2.99
CA HIS A 190 -6.69 1.83 -2.60
C HIS A 190 -6.60 2.79 -3.80
N ALA A 191 -6.44 2.26 -5.02
CA ALA A 191 -6.55 3.07 -6.23
C ALA A 191 -7.98 3.63 -6.37
N ALA A 192 -8.07 4.92 -6.71
CA ALA A 192 -9.31 5.70 -6.83
C ALA A 192 -10.28 5.14 -7.86
#